data_AF-A0A952DE39-F1
#
_entry.id   AF-A0A952DE39-F1
#
_cell.length_a   1.000
_cell.length_b   1.000
_cell.length_c   1.000
_cell.angle_alpha   90.00
_cell.angle_beta   90.00
_cell.angle_gamma   90.00
#
_symmetry.space_group_name_H-M   'P 1'
#
loop_
_entity.id
_entity.type
_entity.pdbx_description
1 polymer ?
#
loop_
_entity_poly.entity_id
_entity_poly.type
_entity_poly.pdbx_seq_one_letter_code
_entity_poly.pdbx_strand_id
1 'polypeptide(L)'
;MSKKEKKKKYGRPGFYYLDILDYLNSEKKFLLFILISFILAIISVNLGQMAMWVGFAFAAYSAVANDSIQSLGTFIESNYKRKWWVLWLYIGSIFLVTIVISWVVFNGDVTYQRLINSRGETEFPHPDKFSFYQVLAPLVLLIITRLRMPVSTTFLLLSVFSSSSSGISAMVYKSVSGYVIAFILSFIIWYNLYKVIKKYFKQRKTSLAWSIIQWIISGLLWSVWVMQDGANIAVFLPRHLDIWGLIIFVSVIFIGLG
;
A
#
# COMPACT_ATOMS: atom_id res chain seq x y z
N MET A 1 46.43 24.70 23.59
CA MET A 1 45.79 23.91 22.51
C MET A 1 44.28 24.15 22.57
N SER A 2 43.74 24.86 21.57
CA SER A 2 42.51 25.66 21.66
C SER A 2 41.24 24.89 21.27
N LYS A 3 40.10 25.24 21.88
CA LYS A 3 38.72 24.73 21.69
C LYS A 3 38.18 24.73 20.24
N LYS A 4 38.99 25.04 19.22
CA LYS A 4 38.62 25.14 17.81
C LYS A 4 38.68 23.82 17.02
N GLU A 5 39.26 22.74 17.56
CA GLU A 5 39.38 21.47 16.81
C GLU A 5 38.28 20.43 17.05
N LYS A 6 37.34 20.65 17.99
CA LYS A 6 36.21 19.72 18.24
C LYS A 6 34.94 20.00 17.41
N LYS A 7 34.92 21.01 16.55
CA LYS A 7 33.75 21.41 15.74
C LYS A 7 33.76 20.92 14.28
N LYS A 8 34.54 19.89 13.94
CA LYS A 8 34.71 19.39 12.55
C LYS A 8 34.17 17.97 12.32
N LYS A 9 33.03 17.59 12.94
CA LYS A 9 32.44 16.24 12.73
C LYS A 9 30.95 16.14 12.43
N TYR A 10 30.23 17.26 12.30
CA TYR A 10 28.88 17.27 11.71
C TYR A 10 28.67 18.60 10.98
N GLY A 11 29.14 18.67 9.74
CA GLY A 11 28.80 19.76 8.84
C GLY A 11 27.39 19.55 8.29
N ARG A 12 26.36 19.97 9.02
CA ARG A 12 25.17 20.56 8.40
C ARG A 12 25.34 22.08 8.44
N PRO A 13 25.34 22.75 7.29
CA PRO A 13 24.81 24.11 7.21
C PRO A 13 23.94 24.27 5.95
N GLY A 14 22.61 24.35 6.09
CA GLY A 14 21.85 25.62 5.92
C GLY A 14 21.15 25.57 4.56
N PHE A 15 19.86 25.86 4.34
CA PHE A 15 18.98 26.91 4.88
C PHE A 15 17.51 26.47 4.70
N TYR A 16 16.66 26.73 5.69
CA TYR A 16 15.22 26.41 5.73
C TYR A 16 14.32 27.32 4.86
N TYR A 17 14.79 27.83 3.73
CA TYR A 17 14.01 28.75 2.87
C TYR A 17 13.86 28.31 1.40
N LEU A 18 14.35 27.11 1.02
CA LEU A 18 14.13 26.52 -0.31
C LEU A 18 13.01 25.48 -0.36
N ASP A 19 12.44 25.13 0.78
CA ASP A 19 11.46 24.04 0.88
C ASP A 19 10.12 24.40 0.21
N ILE A 20 9.78 25.68 0.04
CA ILE A 20 8.54 26.07 -0.64
C ILE A 20 8.67 25.91 -2.15
N LEU A 21 9.80 26.26 -2.76
CA LEU A 21 9.98 26.08 -4.21
C LEU A 21 10.18 24.60 -4.55
N ASP A 22 10.88 23.84 -3.73
CA ASP A 22 11.01 22.39 -3.90
C ASP A 22 9.69 21.66 -3.60
N TYR A 23 8.93 22.08 -2.58
CA TYR A 23 7.56 21.61 -2.32
C TYR A 23 6.63 21.96 -3.48
N LEU A 24 6.60 23.21 -3.96
CA LEU A 24 5.79 23.65 -5.09
C LEU A 24 6.21 22.99 -6.40
N ASN A 25 7.50 22.72 -6.61
CA ASN A 25 8.00 21.98 -7.77
C ASN A 25 7.62 20.50 -7.67
N SER A 26 7.65 19.93 -6.46
CA SER A 26 7.13 18.58 -6.20
C SER A 26 5.61 18.52 -6.38
N GLU A 27 4.90 19.60 -6.06
CA GLU A 27 3.45 19.74 -6.20
C GLU A 27 3.07 19.91 -7.67
N LYS A 28 3.79 20.74 -8.44
CA LYS A 28 3.61 20.84 -9.90
C LYS A 28 3.89 19.52 -10.59
N LYS A 29 4.96 18.81 -10.23
CA LYS A 29 5.26 17.47 -10.76
C LYS A 29 4.18 16.46 -10.40
N PHE A 30 3.67 16.51 -9.18
CA PHE A 30 2.58 15.64 -8.72
C PHE A 30 1.27 15.95 -9.45
N LEU A 31 0.88 17.23 -9.55
CA LEU A 31 -0.31 17.67 -10.28
C LEU A 31 -0.20 17.36 -11.78
N LEU A 32 0.98 17.54 -12.38
CA LEU A 32 1.26 17.14 -13.75
C LEU A 32 1.12 15.62 -13.93
N PHE A 33 1.67 14.83 -13.00
CA PHE A 33 1.50 13.38 -13.00
C PHE A 33 0.02 12.97 -12.89
N ILE A 34 -0.75 13.60 -12.00
CA ILE A 34 -2.19 13.38 -11.87
C ILE A 34 -2.93 13.77 -13.15
N LEU A 35 -2.59 14.90 -13.76
CA LEU A 35 -3.19 15.37 -15.01
C LEU A 35 -2.93 14.38 -16.16
N ILE A 36 -1.68 13.93 -16.32
CA ILE A 36 -1.30 12.91 -17.31
C ILE A 36 -2.05 11.61 -17.04
N SER A 37 -2.14 11.20 -15.78
CA SER A 37 -2.84 9.98 -15.37
C SER A 37 -4.35 10.08 -15.65
N PHE A 38 -4.94 11.26 -15.48
CA PHE A 38 -6.34 11.53 -15.79
C PHE A 38 -6.61 11.45 -17.30
N ILE A 39 -5.71 12.01 -18.12
CA ILE A 39 -5.79 11.90 -19.59
C ILE A 39 -5.64 10.43 -20.03
N LEU A 40 -4.69 9.70 -19.44
CA LEU A 40 -4.52 8.25 -19.67
C LEU A 40 -5.77 7.46 -19.27
N ALA A 41 -6.41 7.81 -18.16
CA ALA A 41 -7.68 7.20 -17.74
C ALA A 41 -8.78 7.43 -18.78
N ILE A 42 -8.96 8.66 -19.28
CA ILE A 42 -9.97 8.97 -20.30
C ILE A 42 -9.72 8.20 -21.61
N ILE A 43 -8.48 8.17 -22.09
CA ILE A 43 -8.12 7.49 -23.34
C ILE A 43 -8.34 5.97 -23.20
N SER A 44 -7.95 5.41 -22.05
CA SER A 44 -7.99 3.98 -21.82
C SER A 44 -9.40 3.40 -21.68
N VAL A 45 -10.40 4.18 -21.24
CA VAL A 45 -11.80 3.71 -21.07
C VAL A 45 -12.41 3.14 -22.35
N ASN A 46 -12.03 3.65 -23.52
CA ASN A 46 -12.54 3.14 -24.80
C ASN A 46 -11.81 1.88 -25.29
N LEU A 47 -10.72 1.48 -24.63
CA LEU A 47 -9.87 0.35 -24.97
C LEU A 47 -9.82 -0.60 -23.77
N GLY A 48 -10.73 -1.57 -23.70
CA GLY A 48 -10.92 -2.43 -22.50
C GLY A 48 -9.63 -3.03 -21.92
N GLN A 49 -8.71 -3.50 -22.77
CA GLN A 49 -7.43 -4.06 -22.32
C GLN A 49 -6.45 -2.98 -21.82
N MET A 50 -6.47 -1.77 -22.36
CA MET A 50 -5.68 -0.66 -21.82
C MET A 50 -6.27 -0.14 -20.51
N ALA A 51 -7.60 0.00 -20.41
CA ALA A 51 -8.27 0.38 -19.16
C ALA A 51 -7.94 -0.60 -18.02
N MET A 52 -7.89 -1.90 -18.33
CA MET A 52 -7.49 -2.93 -17.38
C MET A 52 -6.10 -2.66 -16.79
N TRP A 53 -5.07 -2.55 -17.64
CA TRP A 53 -3.69 -2.40 -17.19
C TRP A 53 -3.40 -1.03 -16.58
N VAL A 54 -4.03 0.04 -17.10
CA VAL A 54 -3.92 1.39 -16.54
C VAL A 54 -4.60 1.47 -15.18
N GLY A 55 -5.83 0.94 -15.06
CA GLY A 55 -6.55 0.84 -13.80
C GLY A 55 -5.79 0.00 -12.76
N PHE A 56 -5.26 -1.14 -13.18
CA PHE A 56 -4.37 -1.98 -12.36
C PHE A 56 -3.14 -1.21 -11.88
N ALA A 57 -2.42 -0.52 -12.77
CA ALA A 57 -1.21 0.23 -12.39
C ALA A 57 -1.51 1.34 -11.37
N PHE A 58 -2.63 2.06 -11.56
CA PHE A 58 -3.05 3.07 -10.59
C PHE A 58 -3.48 2.45 -9.27
N ALA A 59 -4.25 1.35 -9.29
CA ALA A 59 -4.68 0.64 -8.08
C ALA A 59 -3.48 0.09 -7.30
N ALA A 60 -2.52 -0.52 -8.01
CA ALA A 60 -1.28 -1.04 -7.45
C ALA A 60 -0.49 0.05 -6.75
N TYR A 61 -0.20 1.15 -7.46
CA TYR A 61 0.54 2.27 -6.89
C TYR A 61 -0.18 2.87 -5.68
N SER A 62 -1.50 3.04 -5.76
CA SER A 62 -2.29 3.66 -4.68
C SER A 62 -2.38 2.81 -3.43
N ALA A 63 -2.70 1.53 -3.57
CA ALA A 63 -2.85 0.61 -2.44
C ALA A 63 -1.50 0.32 -1.79
N VAL A 64 -0.44 0.16 -2.59
CA VAL A 64 0.92 0.01 -2.05
C VAL A 64 1.33 1.29 -1.32
N ALA A 65 1.14 2.47 -1.90
CA ALA A 65 1.51 3.72 -1.23
C ALA A 65 0.71 3.98 0.07
N ASN A 66 -0.55 3.59 0.14
CA ASN A 66 -1.41 3.86 1.30
C ASN A 66 -1.26 2.82 2.42
N ASP A 67 -1.40 1.54 2.09
CA ASP A 67 -1.62 0.48 3.10
C ASP A 67 -0.33 -0.32 3.34
N SER A 68 0.52 -0.50 2.32
CA SER A 68 1.79 -1.22 2.51
C SER A 68 2.73 -0.48 3.45
N ILE A 69 2.75 0.86 3.41
CA ILE A 69 3.60 1.67 4.29
C ILE A 69 3.18 1.57 5.76
N GLN A 70 1.90 1.27 6.04
CA GLN A 70 1.42 1.09 7.41
C GLN A 70 1.93 -0.24 8.00
N SER A 71 2.08 -1.27 7.16
CA SER A 71 2.62 -2.58 7.57
C SER A 71 4.15 -2.65 7.53
N LEU A 72 4.77 -2.03 6.51
CA LEU A 72 6.22 -2.07 6.26
C LEU A 72 6.98 -0.90 6.86
N GLY A 73 6.32 0.22 7.16
CA GLY A 73 6.97 1.45 7.61
C GLY A 73 7.74 1.27 8.92
N THR A 74 7.20 0.49 9.86
CA THR A 74 7.91 0.15 11.10
C THR A 74 9.15 -0.70 10.87
N PHE A 75 9.12 -1.61 9.88
CA PHE A 75 10.28 -2.41 9.48
C PHE A 75 11.35 -1.55 8.81
N ILE A 76 10.96 -0.67 7.89
CA ILE A 76 11.86 0.24 7.15
C ILE A 76 12.53 1.19 8.14
N GLU A 77 11.76 1.84 9.01
CA GLU A 77 12.29 2.78 10.01
C GLU A 77 13.17 2.05 11.03
N SER A 78 12.81 0.85 11.48
CA SER A 78 13.65 0.08 12.41
C SER A 78 14.99 -0.34 11.79
N ASN A 79 15.07 -0.41 10.45
CA ASN A 79 16.24 -0.84 9.70
C ASN A 79 16.85 0.26 8.80
N TYR A 80 16.57 1.54 9.06
CA TYR A 80 17.00 2.69 8.23
C TYR A 80 18.51 2.76 7.96
N LYS A 81 19.33 2.15 8.84
CA LYS A 81 20.80 2.08 8.69
C LYS A 81 21.26 1.10 7.62
N ARG A 82 20.39 0.18 7.20
CA ARG A 82 20.65 -0.76 6.10
C ARG A 82 20.43 -0.05 4.78
N LYS A 83 21.11 -0.53 3.73
CA LYS A 83 20.92 0.01 2.38
C LYS A 83 19.49 -0.28 1.92
N TRP A 84 18.84 0.71 1.31
CA TRP A 84 17.45 0.62 0.87
C TRP A 84 17.18 -0.62 0.00
N TRP A 85 18.10 -0.97 -0.91
CA TRP A 85 17.97 -2.14 -1.78
C TRP A 85 17.90 -3.47 -1.02
N VAL A 86 18.47 -3.56 0.19
CA VAL A 86 18.40 -4.79 1.00
C VAL A 86 17.00 -4.96 1.58
N LEU A 87 16.40 -3.85 2.04
CA LEU A 87 15.04 -3.83 2.55
C LEU A 87 14.05 -4.10 1.42
N TRP A 88 14.27 -3.47 0.26
CA TRP A 88 13.49 -3.67 -0.95
C TRP A 88 13.56 -5.12 -1.45
N LEU A 89 14.75 -5.71 -1.57
CA LEU A 89 14.88 -7.13 -1.96
C LEU A 89 14.23 -8.08 -0.96
N TYR A 90 14.33 -7.79 0.34
CA TYR A 90 13.68 -8.61 1.36
C TYR A 90 12.15 -8.62 1.18
N ILE A 91 11.53 -7.44 1.16
CA ILE A 91 10.08 -7.26 1.01
C ILE A 91 9.60 -7.78 -0.35
N GLY A 92 10.34 -7.45 -1.41
CA GLY A 92 10.06 -7.87 -2.78
C GLY A 92 10.17 -9.38 -2.96
N SER A 93 11.15 -10.03 -2.34
CA SER A 93 11.28 -11.50 -2.40
C SER A 93 10.11 -12.22 -1.72
N ILE A 94 9.63 -11.72 -0.59
CA ILE A 94 8.45 -12.27 0.07
C ILE A 94 7.22 -12.08 -0.81
N PHE A 95 7.03 -10.87 -1.37
CA PHE A 95 5.94 -10.61 -2.31
C PHE A 95 5.96 -11.59 -3.50
N LEU A 96 7.12 -11.79 -4.12
CA LEU A 96 7.31 -12.73 -5.23
C LEU A 96 6.91 -14.14 -4.85
N VAL A 97 7.44 -14.65 -3.73
CA VAL A 97 7.15 -16.01 -3.26
C VAL A 97 5.67 -16.19 -2.96
N THR A 98 5.06 -15.26 -2.24
CA THR A 98 3.63 -15.30 -1.89
C THR A 98 2.76 -15.33 -3.15
N ILE A 99 2.99 -14.45 -4.12
CA ILE A 99 2.20 -14.42 -5.36
C ILE A 99 2.42 -15.66 -6.23
N VAL A 100 3.66 -16.12 -6.37
CA VAL A 100 3.96 -17.33 -7.16
C VAL A 100 3.30 -18.56 -6.53
N ILE A 101 3.31 -18.69 -5.20
CA ILE A 101 2.59 -19.77 -4.51
C ILE A 101 1.09 -19.71 -4.83
N SER A 102 0.49 -18.52 -4.77
CA SER A 102 -0.93 -18.35 -5.13
C SER A 102 -1.19 -18.82 -6.57
N TRP A 103 -0.39 -18.34 -7.52
CA TRP A 103 -0.55 -18.64 -8.94
C TRP A 103 -0.41 -20.12 -9.27
N VAL A 104 0.58 -20.81 -8.67
CA VAL A 104 0.80 -22.25 -8.88
C VAL A 104 -0.30 -23.09 -8.22
N VAL A 105 -0.69 -22.77 -6.98
CA VAL A 105 -1.65 -23.57 -6.21
C VAL A 105 -3.09 -23.38 -6.72
N PHE A 106 -3.43 -22.19 -7.20
CA PHE A 106 -4.79 -21.83 -7.60
C PHE A 106 -4.98 -21.69 -9.12
N ASN A 107 -4.22 -22.45 -9.91
CA ASN A 107 -4.35 -22.53 -11.38
C ASN A 107 -4.41 -21.14 -12.06
N GLY A 108 -3.46 -20.27 -11.72
CA GLY A 108 -3.31 -18.96 -12.35
C GLY A 108 -3.90 -17.78 -11.58
N ASP A 109 -4.50 -18.00 -10.40
CA ASP A 109 -5.03 -16.94 -9.55
C ASP A 109 -3.95 -16.34 -8.62
N VAL A 110 -3.88 -15.01 -8.56
CA VAL A 110 -2.93 -14.26 -7.71
C VAL A 110 -3.58 -13.71 -6.44
N THR A 111 -4.88 -13.97 -6.24
CA THR A 111 -5.70 -13.36 -5.19
C THR A 111 -6.07 -14.29 -4.05
N TYR A 112 -5.48 -15.50 -4.01
CA TYR A 112 -5.80 -16.53 -3.02
C TYR A 112 -7.32 -16.83 -2.97
N GLN A 113 -7.96 -16.87 -4.14
CA GLN A 113 -9.39 -17.13 -4.33
C GLN A 113 -10.33 -16.13 -3.64
N ARG A 114 -9.81 -14.98 -3.17
CA ARG A 114 -10.63 -13.96 -2.49
C ARG A 114 -11.62 -13.27 -3.42
N LEU A 115 -11.36 -13.28 -4.72
CA LEU A 115 -12.26 -12.72 -5.73
C LEU A 115 -13.22 -13.75 -6.33
N ILE A 116 -13.25 -14.98 -5.79
CA ILE A 116 -14.09 -16.09 -6.22
C ILE A 116 -15.09 -16.38 -5.09
N ASN A 117 -16.40 -16.35 -5.36
CA ASN A 117 -17.40 -16.75 -4.36
C ASN A 117 -17.41 -18.25 -4.16
N SER A 118 -17.91 -18.71 -2.99
CA SER A 118 -18.07 -20.13 -2.59
C SER A 118 -18.94 -21.00 -3.52
N ARG A 119 -19.43 -20.45 -4.64
CA ARG A 119 -20.19 -21.13 -5.70
C ARG A 119 -19.41 -21.28 -7.02
N GLY A 120 -18.15 -20.85 -7.07
CA GLY A 120 -17.35 -20.83 -8.30
C GLY A 120 -17.69 -19.68 -9.26
N GLU A 121 -18.58 -18.78 -8.84
CA GLU A 121 -18.95 -17.59 -9.58
C GLU A 121 -18.14 -16.38 -9.09
N THR A 122 -17.66 -15.55 -10.00
CA THR A 122 -16.94 -14.32 -9.66
C THR A 122 -17.93 -13.28 -9.13
N GLU A 123 -17.84 -12.87 -7.86
CA GLU A 123 -18.64 -11.76 -7.30
C GLU A 123 -18.44 -10.45 -8.11
N PHE A 124 -17.28 -10.38 -8.77
CA PHE A 124 -16.89 -9.33 -9.69
C PHE A 124 -16.53 -9.98 -11.05
N PRO A 125 -17.44 -10.15 -12.01
CA PRO A 125 -17.05 -10.58 -13.36
C PRO A 125 -16.13 -9.52 -13.97
N HIS A 126 -15.08 -9.95 -14.69
CA HIS A 126 -14.21 -9.00 -15.42
C HIS A 126 -15.10 -8.21 -16.39
N PRO A 127 -15.25 -6.88 -16.24
CA PRO A 127 -16.13 -6.12 -17.11
C PRO A 127 -15.54 -6.08 -18.52
N ASP A 128 -16.35 -6.35 -19.55
CA ASP A 128 -15.95 -6.14 -20.95
C ASP A 128 -15.63 -4.66 -21.24
N LYS A 129 -16.19 -3.75 -20.43
CA LYS A 129 -15.91 -2.31 -20.43
C LYS A 129 -15.83 -1.79 -19.00
N PHE A 130 -14.68 -1.24 -18.63
CA PHE A 130 -14.53 -0.53 -17.37
C PHE A 130 -15.26 0.82 -17.44
N SER A 131 -16.01 1.15 -16.39
CA SER A 131 -16.59 2.48 -16.26
C SER A 131 -15.49 3.52 -16.03
N PHE A 132 -15.68 4.74 -16.53
CA PHE A 132 -14.77 5.86 -16.25
C PHE A 132 -14.50 6.02 -14.75
N TYR A 133 -15.52 5.82 -13.91
CA TYR A 133 -15.38 5.90 -12.45
C TYR A 133 -14.46 4.82 -11.88
N GLN A 134 -14.47 3.60 -12.43
CA GLN A 134 -13.63 2.49 -11.95
C GLN A 134 -12.15 2.75 -12.23
N VAL A 135 -11.82 3.27 -13.42
CA VAL A 135 -10.44 3.65 -13.78
C VAL A 135 -9.97 4.89 -13.00
N LEU A 136 -10.89 5.80 -12.68
CA LEU A 136 -10.59 7.04 -11.96
C LEU A 136 -10.44 6.86 -10.44
N ALA A 137 -11.15 5.91 -9.82
CA ALA A 137 -11.17 5.72 -8.38
C ALA A 137 -9.77 5.57 -7.73
N PRO A 138 -8.82 4.80 -8.31
CA PRO A 138 -7.45 4.78 -7.83
C PRO A 138 -6.75 6.15 -7.86
N LEU A 139 -7.00 6.99 -8.88
CA LEU A 139 -6.41 8.33 -8.97
C LEU A 139 -6.90 9.27 -7.86
N VAL A 140 -8.18 9.17 -7.51
CA VAL A 140 -8.74 9.89 -6.36
C VAL A 140 -8.02 9.46 -5.08
N LEU A 141 -7.73 8.16 -4.95
CA LEU A 141 -6.99 7.62 -3.81
C LEU A 141 -5.55 8.16 -3.75
N LEU A 142 -4.87 8.34 -4.88
CA LEU A 142 -3.55 8.99 -4.93
C LEU A 142 -3.57 10.44 -4.44
N ILE A 143 -4.62 11.19 -4.79
CA ILE A 143 -4.77 12.58 -4.33
C ILE A 143 -4.97 12.60 -2.81
N ILE A 144 -5.86 11.75 -2.29
CA ILE A 144 -6.17 11.67 -0.86
C ILE A 144 -4.96 11.19 -0.03
N THR A 145 -4.23 10.19 -0.51
CA THR A 145 -3.01 9.68 0.16
C THR A 145 -1.90 10.73 0.20
N ARG A 146 -1.75 11.54 -0.87
CA ARG A 146 -0.85 12.70 -0.87
C ARG A 146 -1.24 13.75 0.19
N LEU A 147 -2.53 13.95 0.41
CA LEU A 147 -3.06 14.81 1.47
C LEU A 147 -2.89 14.23 2.89
N ARG A 148 -2.27 13.04 3.02
CA ARG A 148 -2.02 12.33 4.28
C ARG A 148 -3.31 12.07 5.07
N MET A 149 -4.44 11.96 4.38
CA MET A 149 -5.72 11.60 4.98
C MET A 149 -5.84 10.07 4.95
N PRO A 150 -5.93 9.39 6.12
CA PRO A 150 -6.12 7.94 6.15
C PRO A 150 -7.52 7.61 5.62
N VAL A 151 -7.59 6.86 4.52
CA VAL A 151 -8.86 6.44 3.90
C VAL A 151 -8.88 4.93 3.74
N SER A 152 -10.05 4.33 3.99
CA SER A 152 -10.32 2.92 3.73
C SER A 152 -10.35 2.69 2.21
N THR A 153 -9.25 2.14 1.68
CA THR A 153 -9.08 1.77 0.27
C THR A 153 -10.15 0.80 -0.20
N THR A 154 -10.49 -0.17 0.66
CA THR A 154 -11.59 -1.11 0.46
C THR A 154 -12.93 -0.39 0.32
N PHE A 155 -13.22 0.60 1.18
CA PHE A 155 -14.46 1.37 1.11
C PHE A 155 -14.57 2.11 -0.23
N LEU A 156 -13.52 2.80 -0.66
CA LEU A 156 -13.52 3.60 -1.87
C LEU A 156 -13.62 2.73 -3.13
N LEU A 157 -12.79 1.67 -3.22
CA LEU A 157 -12.78 0.80 -4.41
C LEU A 157 -14.07 -0.02 -4.50
N LEU A 158 -14.48 -0.74 -3.44
CA LEU A 158 -15.68 -1.58 -3.52
C LEU A 158 -16.95 -0.75 -3.71
N SER A 159 -17.04 0.48 -3.21
CA SER A 159 -18.20 1.34 -3.46
C SER A 159 -18.35 1.74 -4.92
N VAL A 160 -17.24 1.90 -5.65
CA VAL A 160 -17.26 2.24 -7.10
C VAL A 160 -17.53 1.02 -7.97
N PHE A 161 -17.19 -0.18 -7.50
CA PHE A 161 -17.52 -1.44 -8.16
C PHE A 161 -18.91 -1.99 -7.77
N SER A 162 -19.50 -1.52 -6.68
CA SER A 162 -20.87 -1.86 -6.25
C SER A 162 -21.89 -0.93 -6.91
N SER A 163 -22.76 -1.49 -7.75
CA SER A 163 -23.88 -0.79 -8.38
C SER A 163 -25.14 -0.71 -7.51
N SER A 164 -25.06 -1.08 -6.22
CA SER A 164 -26.21 -1.10 -5.30
C SER A 164 -26.15 0.01 -4.26
N SER A 165 -27.17 0.88 -4.23
CA SER A 165 -27.30 2.00 -3.29
C SER A 165 -27.33 1.56 -1.82
N SER A 166 -27.75 0.32 -1.55
CA SER A 166 -27.77 -0.30 -0.22
C SER A 166 -26.37 -0.71 0.26
N GLY A 167 -25.44 -1.05 -0.63
CA GLY A 167 -24.07 -1.42 -0.27
C GLY A 167 -23.27 -0.24 0.28
N ILE A 168 -23.49 0.95 -0.28
CA ILE A 168 -22.76 2.17 0.10
C ILE A 168 -23.09 2.59 1.54
N SER A 169 -24.38 2.60 1.93
CA SER A 169 -24.78 3.02 3.28
C SER A 169 -24.28 2.07 4.37
N ALA A 170 -24.36 0.77 4.13
CA ALA A 170 -23.84 -0.26 5.04
C ALA A 170 -22.33 -0.16 5.22
N MET A 171 -21.60 0.13 4.12
CA MET A 171 -20.15 0.30 4.14
C MET A 171 -19.70 1.58 4.87
N VAL A 172 -20.44 2.69 4.70
CA VAL A 172 -20.18 3.94 5.44
C VAL A 172 -20.34 3.70 6.93
N TYR A 173 -21.46 3.08 7.33
CA TYR A 173 -21.74 2.80 8.73
C TYR A 173 -20.67 1.90 9.37
N LYS A 174 -20.26 0.84 8.67
CA LYS A 174 -19.22 -0.09 9.15
C LYS A 174 -17.85 0.60 9.30
N SER A 175 -17.51 1.50 8.38
CA SER A 175 -16.25 2.24 8.43
C SER A 175 -16.22 3.24 9.59
N VAL A 176 -17.25 4.10 9.71
CA VAL A 176 -17.33 5.12 10.76
C VAL A 176 -17.38 4.49 12.16
N SER A 177 -18.20 3.45 12.35
CA SER A 177 -18.29 2.73 13.63
C SER A 177 -16.96 2.10 14.02
N GLY A 178 -16.24 1.50 13.07
CA GLY A 178 -14.90 0.94 13.29
C GLY A 178 -13.90 1.98 13.81
N TYR A 179 -13.84 3.18 13.20
CA TYR A 179 -12.94 4.24 13.67
C TYR A 179 -13.25 4.72 15.08
N VAL A 180 -14.53 4.90 15.41
CA VAL A 180 -14.96 5.33 16.76
C VAL A 180 -14.59 4.28 17.80
N ILE A 181 -14.86 3.00 17.52
CA ILE A 181 -14.53 1.90 18.42
C ILE A 181 -13.01 1.80 18.62
N ALA A 182 -12.22 1.88 17.54
CA ALA A 182 -10.77 1.83 17.60
C ALA A 182 -10.19 2.99 18.44
N PHE A 183 -10.75 4.19 18.30
CA PHE A 183 -10.34 5.36 19.07
C PHE A 183 -10.57 5.16 20.58
N ILE A 184 -11.76 4.67 20.97
CA ILE A 184 -12.09 4.40 22.38
C ILE A 184 -11.22 3.27 22.95
N LEU A 185 -11.06 2.18 22.21
CA LEU A 185 -10.22 1.05 22.62
C LEU A 185 -8.76 1.45 22.78
N SER A 186 -8.22 2.27 21.87
CA SER A 186 -6.87 2.81 21.97
C SER A 186 -6.64 3.53 23.30
N PHE A 187 -7.58 4.41 23.70
CA PHE A 187 -7.51 5.10 24.98
C PHE A 187 -7.52 4.14 26.18
N ILE A 188 -8.41 3.15 26.17
CA ILE A 188 -8.52 2.16 27.25
C ILE A 188 -7.24 1.33 27.36
N ILE A 189 -6.74 0.81 26.24
CA ILE A 189 -5.52 0.01 26.17
C ILE A 189 -4.33 0.84 26.65
N TRP A 190 -4.17 2.06 26.13
CA TRP A 190 -3.06 2.93 26.51
C TRP A 190 -3.09 3.28 27.99
N TYR A 191 -4.24 3.66 28.53
CA TYR A 191 -4.39 4.00 29.94
C TYR A 191 -3.97 2.84 30.87
N ASN A 192 -4.37 1.61 30.53
CA ASN A 192 -4.06 0.42 31.34
C ASN A 192 -2.61 -0.05 31.16
N LEU A 193 -2.07 -0.02 29.94
CA LEU A 193 -0.75 -0.57 29.63
C LEU A 193 0.39 0.44 29.80
N TYR A 194 0.12 1.75 29.85
CA TYR A 194 1.16 2.78 29.92
C TYR A 194 2.16 2.55 31.08
N LYS A 195 1.66 2.22 32.27
CA LYS A 195 2.51 1.95 33.44
C LYS A 195 3.37 0.68 33.26
N VAL A 196 2.82 -0.34 32.62
CA VAL A 196 3.51 -1.62 32.34
C VAL A 196 4.60 -1.41 31.30
N ILE A 197 4.26 -0.75 30.18
CA ILE A 197 5.20 -0.39 29.11
C ILE A 197 6.36 0.40 29.72
N LYS A 198 6.08 1.50 30.45
CA LYS A 198 7.11 2.32 31.08
C LYS A 198 8.02 1.54 32.04
N LYS A 199 7.49 0.53 32.74
CA LYS A 199 8.26 -0.29 33.70
C LYS A 199 9.25 -1.23 32.99
N TYR A 200 8.87 -1.84 31.87
CA TYR A 200 9.67 -2.86 31.18
C TYR A 200 10.47 -2.31 29.99
N PHE A 201 10.14 -1.14 29.47
CA PHE A 201 10.85 -0.46 28.39
C PHE A 201 12.10 0.30 28.89
N LYS A 202 12.96 -0.37 29.66
CA LYS A 202 14.30 0.17 29.96
C LYS A 202 15.24 -0.22 28.82
N GLN A 203 15.91 0.78 28.25
CA GLN A 203 16.84 0.69 27.11
C GLN A 203 17.78 -0.52 27.24
N ARG A 204 17.45 -1.62 26.56
CA ARG A 204 18.38 -2.72 26.34
C ARG A 204 19.08 -2.47 25.01
N LYS A 205 20.37 -2.80 24.96
CA LYS A 205 21.07 -2.96 23.68
C LYS A 205 20.30 -4.00 22.87
N THR A 206 19.91 -3.64 21.65
CA THR A 206 19.19 -4.53 20.74
C THR A 206 20.04 -5.77 20.48
N SER A 207 19.54 -6.95 20.88
CA SER A 207 20.20 -8.21 20.60
C SER A 207 19.99 -8.60 19.13
N LEU A 208 20.95 -9.33 18.55
CA LEU A 208 20.82 -9.86 17.19
C LEU A 208 19.55 -10.73 17.03
N ALA A 209 19.20 -11.49 18.07
CA ALA A 209 17.99 -12.29 18.11
C ALA A 209 16.71 -11.45 17.92
N TRP A 210 16.65 -10.24 18.50
CA TRP A 210 15.51 -9.34 18.29
C TRP A 210 15.40 -8.89 16.84
N SER A 211 16.53 -8.58 16.19
CA SER A 211 16.52 -8.21 14.76
C SER A 211 16.01 -9.36 13.90
N ILE A 212 16.43 -10.60 14.14
CA ILE A 212 15.96 -11.77 13.38
C ILE A 212 14.45 -11.97 13.58
N ILE A 213 13.99 -11.98 14.82
CA ILE A 213 12.56 -12.14 15.14
C ILE A 213 11.74 -11.02 14.51
N GLN A 214 12.20 -9.78 14.59
CA GLN A 214 11.52 -8.63 14.00
C GLN A 214 11.40 -8.76 12.48
N TRP A 215 12.47 -9.22 11.80
CA TRP A 215 12.43 -9.45 10.36
C TRP A 215 11.42 -10.53 9.99
N ILE A 216 11.41 -11.65 10.71
CA ILE A 216 10.46 -12.74 10.47
C ILE A 216 9.03 -12.25 10.68
N ILE A 217 8.73 -11.58 11.79
CA ILE A 217 7.38 -11.07 12.09
C ILE A 217 6.93 -10.06 11.04
N SER A 218 7.79 -9.10 10.66
CA SER A 218 7.47 -8.12 9.63
C SER A 218 7.27 -8.77 8.26
N GLY A 219 8.06 -9.80 7.92
CA GLY A 219 7.92 -10.56 6.69
C GLY A 219 6.61 -11.35 6.63
N LEU A 220 6.22 -11.97 7.74
CA LEU A 220 4.93 -12.67 7.86
C LEU A 220 3.77 -11.69 7.76
N LEU A 221 3.83 -10.55 8.45
CA LEU A 221 2.81 -9.51 8.36
C LEU A 221 2.64 -9.02 6.92
N TRP A 222 3.76 -8.82 6.21
CA TRP A 222 3.76 -8.45 4.80
C TRP A 222 3.13 -9.52 3.91
N SER A 223 3.49 -10.79 4.09
CA SER A 223 2.86 -11.89 3.34
C SER A 223 1.35 -11.95 3.58
N VAL A 224 0.89 -11.77 4.83
CA VAL A 224 -0.55 -11.75 5.15
C VAL A 224 -1.24 -10.58 4.45
N TRP A 225 -0.65 -9.39 4.46
CA TRP A 225 -1.20 -8.25 3.72
C TRP A 225 -1.32 -8.55 2.23
N VAL A 226 -0.28 -9.13 1.61
CA VAL A 226 -0.31 -9.52 0.19
C VAL A 226 -1.43 -10.52 -0.09
N MET A 227 -1.63 -11.51 0.78
CA MET A 227 -2.70 -12.50 0.65
C MET A 227 -4.10 -11.90 0.81
N GLN A 228 -4.26 -10.87 1.63
CA GLN A 228 -5.56 -10.33 2.03
C GLN A 228 -5.96 -9.11 1.19
N ASP A 229 -5.11 -8.08 1.18
CA ASP A 229 -5.38 -6.80 0.54
C ASP A 229 -4.77 -6.69 -0.86
N GLY A 230 -3.80 -7.57 -1.21
CA GLY A 230 -3.30 -7.68 -2.58
C GLY A 230 -4.39 -8.02 -3.61
N ALA A 231 -5.46 -8.69 -3.17
CA ALA A 231 -6.64 -8.95 -4.00
C ALA A 231 -7.35 -7.66 -4.46
N ASN A 232 -7.31 -6.57 -3.68
CA ASN A 232 -7.92 -5.29 -4.05
C ASN A 232 -7.22 -4.66 -5.27
N ILE A 233 -5.90 -4.89 -5.38
CA ILE A 233 -5.10 -4.42 -6.52
C ILE A 233 -5.42 -5.23 -7.78
N ALA A 234 -5.59 -6.55 -7.61
CA ALA A 234 -5.86 -7.49 -8.69
C ALA A 234 -7.32 -7.48 -9.18
N VAL A 235 -8.20 -6.65 -8.62
CA VAL A 235 -9.63 -6.61 -9.01
C VAL A 235 -9.85 -6.27 -10.49
N PHE A 236 -8.90 -5.53 -11.07
CA PHE A 236 -8.91 -5.17 -12.49
C PHE A 236 -8.50 -6.34 -13.39
N LEU A 237 -7.81 -7.36 -12.89
CA LEU A 237 -7.23 -8.42 -13.71
C LEU A 237 -8.18 -9.63 -13.89
N PRO A 238 -7.97 -10.44 -14.94
CA PRO A 238 -8.65 -11.72 -15.07
C PRO A 238 -8.22 -12.67 -13.95
N ARG A 239 -9.12 -13.58 -13.55
CA ARG A 239 -8.94 -14.48 -12.39
C ARG A 239 -7.91 -15.58 -12.69
N HIS A 240 -7.68 -15.84 -13.97
CA HIS A 240 -6.62 -16.70 -14.44
C HIS A 240 -5.65 -15.83 -15.25
N LEU A 241 -4.48 -15.58 -14.67
CA LEU A 241 -3.40 -14.89 -15.35
C LEU A 241 -2.53 -15.91 -16.07
N ASP A 242 -2.33 -15.70 -17.37
CA ASP A 242 -1.26 -16.38 -18.09
C ASP A 242 0.10 -15.87 -17.60
N ILE A 243 1.18 -16.59 -17.95
CA ILE A 243 2.53 -16.32 -17.43
C ILE A 243 3.00 -14.89 -17.74
N TRP A 244 2.60 -14.35 -18.90
CA TRP A 244 2.88 -12.96 -19.28
C TRP A 244 2.12 -11.96 -18.40
N GLY A 245 0.85 -12.26 -18.09
CA GLY A 245 0.05 -11.45 -17.17
C GLY A 245 0.64 -11.44 -15.76
N LEU A 246 1.13 -12.60 -15.29
CA LEU A 246 1.83 -12.71 -14.01
C LEU A 246 3.12 -11.88 -13.98
N ILE A 247 3.94 -11.95 -15.03
CA ILE A 247 5.19 -11.17 -15.12
C ILE A 247 4.89 -9.67 -15.05
N ILE A 248 3.88 -9.18 -15.77
CA ILE A 248 3.49 -7.77 -15.73
C ILE A 248 2.98 -7.39 -14.34
N PHE A 249 2.08 -8.20 -13.75
CA PHE A 249 1.54 -7.98 -12.41
C PHE A 249 2.64 -7.82 -11.37
N VAL A 250 3.54 -8.80 -11.32
CA VAL A 250 4.65 -8.86 -10.39
C VAL A 250 5.62 -7.71 -10.61
N SER A 251 5.98 -7.42 -11.86
CA SER A 251 6.97 -6.38 -12.17
C SER A 251 6.49 -5.00 -11.76
N VAL A 252 5.22 -4.66 -12.04
CA VAL A 252 4.64 -3.36 -11.67
C VAL A 252 4.68 -3.14 -10.16
N ILE A 253 4.29 -4.15 -9.37
CA ILE A 253 4.27 -4.04 -7.90
C ILE A 253 5.69 -4.08 -7.33
N PHE A 254 6.55 -4.97 -7.83
CA PHE A 254 7.94 -5.10 -7.35
C PHE A 254 8.75 -3.81 -7.58
N ILE A 255 8.59 -3.18 -8.74
CA ILE A 255 9.18 -1.87 -9.02
C ILE A 255 8.53 -0.79 -8.14
N GLY A 256 7.20 -0.81 -7.97
CA GLY A 256 6.48 0.15 -7.14
C GLY A 256 6.82 0.11 -5.64
N LEU A 257 7.42 -0.98 -5.16
CA LEU A 257 7.91 -1.11 -3.78
C LEU A 257 9.27 -0.43 -3.54
N GLY A 258 10.00 -0.07 -4.60
CA GLY A 258 11.35 0.51 -4.54
C GLY A 258 11.37 2.02 -4.71
#